data_AF-A0A0A6P0R2-F1
#
_entry.id   AF-A0A0A6P0R2-F1
#
_cell.length_a   1.000
_cell.length_b   1.000
_cell.length_c   1.000
_cell.angle_alpha   90.00
_cell.angle_beta   90.00
_cell.angle_gamma   90.00
#
_symmetry.space_group_name_H-M   'P 1'
#
loop_
_entity.id
_entity.type
_entity.pdbx_description
1 polymer ?
#
loop_
_entity_poly.entity_id
_entity_poly.type
_entity_poly.pdbx_seq_one_letter_code
_entity_poly.pdbx_strand_id
1 'polypeptide(L)' 'MGLALWVTTVVLVVGFLVLAQSHFYMNSSMGTMTAVTIALALMADFLFLPPLLIALEDKASRA' A
#
# COMPACT_ATOMS: atom_id res chain seq x y z
N MET A 1 -0.01 -13.61 -8.40
CA MET A 1 0.46 -12.20 -8.36
C MET A 1 0.24 -11.51 -7.02
N GLY A 2 -0.83 -11.79 -6.26
CA GLY A 2 -1.10 -11.10 -4.97
C GLY A 2 -0.04 -11.26 -3.86
N LEU A 3 0.78 -12.32 -3.89
CA LEU A 3 1.86 -12.53 -2.92
C LEU A 3 2.96 -11.47 -3.01
N ALA A 4 3.29 -10.99 -4.21
CA ALA A 4 4.35 -9.99 -4.40
C ALA A 4 3.94 -8.64 -3.81
N LEU A 5 2.69 -8.23 -4.03
CA LEU A 5 2.12 -7.02 -3.42
C LEU A 5 2.10 -7.16 -1.90
N TRP A 6 1.58 -8.27 -1.36
CA TRP A 6 1.56 -8.49 0.08
C TRP A 6 2.93 -8.38 0.75
N VAL A 7 3.95 -9.03 0.18
CA VAL A 7 5.30 -9.04 0.77
C VAL A 7 5.93 -7.64 0.74
N THR A 8 5.84 -6.91 -0.37
CA THR A 8 6.44 -5.56 -0.45
C THR A 8 5.74 -4.60 0.50
N THR A 9 4.41 -4.65 0.61
CA THR A 9 3.67 -3.75 1.50
C THR A 9 3.94 -4.03 2.97
N VAL A 10 4.00 -5.30 3.37
CA VAL A 10 4.36 -5.68 4.76
C VAL A 10 5.78 -5.24 5.10
N VAL A 11 6.75 -5.46 4.20
CA VAL A 11 8.14 -5.02 4.40
C VAL A 11 8.22 -3.51 4.57
N LEU A 12 7.48 -2.74 3.77
CA LEU A 12 7.43 -1.28 3.88
C LEU A 12 6.79 -0.82 5.20
N VAL A 13 5.65 -1.39 5.59
CA VAL A 13 4.97 -1.05 6.86
C VAL A 13 5.88 -1.30 8.05
N VAL A 14 6.56 -2.46 8.09
CA VAL A 14 7.52 -2.79 9.16
C VAL A 14 8.72 -1.84 9.13
N GLY A 15 9.25 -1.50 7.95
CA GLY A 15 10.33 -0.53 7.81
C GLY A 15 9.99 0.85 8.37
N PHE A 16 8.80 1.37 8.07
CA PHE A 16 8.33 2.66 8.59
C PHE A 16 7.97 2.61 10.08
N LEU A 17 7.48 1.48 10.59
CA LEU A 17 7.26 1.26 12.03
C LEU A 17 8.58 1.26 12.82
N VAL A 18 9.64 0.64 12.29
CA VAL A 18 10.97 0.68 12.92
C VAL A 18 11.52 2.10 12.94
N LEU A 19 11.34 2.86 11.87
CA LEU A 19 11.68 4.29 11.84
C LEU A 19 10.86 5.09 12.87
N ALA A 20 9.58 4.74 13.05
CA ALA A 20 8.68 5.44 13.96
C ALA A 20 9.09 5.33 15.44
N GLN A 21 9.83 4.28 15.83
CA GLN A 21 10.37 4.10 17.18
C GLN A 21 11.57 5.00 17.50
N SER A 22 12.09 5.75 16.53
CA SER A 22 13.21 6.66 16.74
C SER A 22 12.85 7.80 17.72
N HIS A 23 13.78 8.12 18.62
CA HIS A 23 13.71 9.25 19.57
C HIS A 23 13.64 10.63 18.87
N PHE A 24 13.81 10.66 17.55
CA PHE A 24 13.72 11.85 16.72
C PHE A 24 12.27 12.10 16.30
N TYR A 25 11.65 13.17 16.82
CA TYR A 25 10.24 13.54 16.59
C TYR A 25 9.83 13.51 15.11
N MET A 26 10.71 13.95 14.22
CA MET A 26 10.48 13.97 12.78
C MET A 26 10.34 12.56 12.16
N ASN A 27 11.08 11.58 12.67
CA ASN A 27 11.05 10.20 12.18
C ASN A 27 9.86 9.42 12.78
N SER A 28 9.48 9.76 14.01
CA SER A 28 8.30 9.18 14.68
C SER A 28 6.99 9.57 14.03
N SER A 29 6.81 10.87 13.75
CA SER A 29 5.56 11.38 13.17
C SER A 29 5.41 10.98 11.69
N MET A 30 6.48 11.13 10.90
CA MET A 30 6.45 10.72 9.49
C MET A 30 6.36 9.21 9.35
N GLY A 31 7.12 8.44 10.14
CA GLY A 31 7.08 6.98 10.10
C GLY A 31 5.69 6.41 10.39
N THR A 32 5.00 6.98 11.38
CA THR A 32 3.63 6.55 11.73
C THR A 32 2.62 6.92 10.63
N MET A 33 2.67 8.15 10.10
CA MET A 33 1.77 8.57 9.02
C MET A 33 1.99 7.74 7.74
N THR A 34 3.23 7.49 7.37
CA THR A 34 3.55 6.70 6.18
C THR A 34 3.16 5.24 6.34
N ALA A 35 3.37 4.63 7.50
CA ALA A 35 2.93 3.25 7.77
C ALA A 35 1.40 3.09 7.62
N VAL A 36 0.63 4.03 8.18
CA VAL A 36 -0.84 4.04 8.06
C VAL A 36 -1.27 4.25 6.60
N THR A 37 -0.61 5.16 5.89
CA THR A 37 -0.91 5.42 4.47
C THR A 37 -0.70 4.18 3.61
N ILE A 38 0.41 3.47 3.82
CA ILE A 38 0.75 2.25 3.09
C ILE A 38 -0.24 1.12 3.41
N ALA A 39 -0.68 1.01 4.67
CA ALA A 39 -1.70 0.03 5.05
C ALA A 39 -3.05 0.31 4.36
N LEU A 40 -3.46 1.59 4.30
CA LEU A 40 -4.67 1.99 3.58
C LEU A 40 -4.54 1.79 2.06
N ALA A 41 -3.36 2.04 1.48
CA ALA A 41 -3.09 1.76 0.08
C ALA A 41 -3.27 0.28 -0.24
N LEU A 42 -2.80 -0.63 0.62
CA LEU A 42 -3.00 -2.07 0.43
C LEU A 42 -4.48 -2.45 0.40
N MET A 43 -5.28 -1.87 1.31
CA MET A 43 -6.72 -2.09 1.34
C MET A 43 -7.39 -1.58 0.06
N ALA A 44 -6.98 -0.41 -0.40
CA ALA A 44 -7.45 0.16 -1.65
C ALA A 44 -7.05 -0.70 -2.86
N ASP A 45 -5.83 -1.23 -2.91
CA ASP A 45 -5.38 -2.10 -3.99
C ASP A 45 -6.26 -3.35 -4.09
N PHE A 46 -6.56 -4.03 -2.98
CA PHE A 46 -7.44 -5.20 -3.03
C PHE A 46 -8.90 -4.88 -3.37
N LEU A 47 -9.38 -3.68 -3.05
CA LEU A 47 -10.76 -3.27 -3.31
C LEU A 47 -10.97 -2.70 -4.72
N PHE A 48 -10.02 -1.91 -5.22
CA PHE A 48 -10.14 -1.16 -6.48
C PHE A 48 -9.45 -1.84 -7.66
N LEU A 49 -8.38 -2.61 -7.45
CA LEU A 49 -7.67 -3.25 -8.55
C LEU A 49 -8.54 -4.29 -9.29
N PRO A 50 -9.34 -5.15 -8.63
CA PRO A 50 -10.25 -6.07 -9.33
C PRO A 50 -11.33 -5.37 -10.19
N PRO A 51 -12.13 -4.43 -9.67
CA PRO A 51 -13.13 -3.74 -10.49
C PRO A 51 -12.49 -2.83 -11.55
N LEU A 52 -11.32 -2.25 -11.29
CA LEU A 52 -10.60 -1.45 -12.28
C LEU A 52 -10.08 -2.30 -13.44
N LEU A 53 -9.56 -3.51 -13.18
CA LEU A 53 -9.13 -4.44 -14.22
C LEU A 53 -10.29 -4.86 -15.12
N ILE A 54 -11.43 -5.25 -14.54
CA ILE A 54 -12.63 -5.63 -15.30
C ILE A 54 -13.11 -4.47 -16.18
N ALA A 55 -13.16 -3.25 -15.64
CA ALA A 55 -13.57 -2.07 -16.39
C ALA A 55 -12.60 -1.72 -17.54
N LEU A 56 -11.29 -1.97 -17.36
CA LEU A 56 -10.28 -1.76 -18.40
C LEU A 56 -10.34 -2.85 -19.48
N GLU A 57 -10.53 -4.12 -19.11
CA GLU A 57 -10.74 -5.23 -20.05
C GLU A 57 -11.98 -5.02 -20.91
N ASP A 58 -13.11 -4.63 -20.32
CA ASP A 58 -14.35 -4.31 -21.04
C ASP A 58 -14.17 -3.17 -22.06
N LYS A 59 -13.37 -2.16 -21.71
CA LYS A 59 -13.08 -1.04 -22.60
C LYS A 59 -12.12 -1.43 -23.72
N ALA A 60 -11.12 -2.27 -23.43
CA ALA A 60 -10.17 -2.76 -24.42
C ALA A 60 -10.82 -3.73 -25.42
N SER A 61 -11.77 -4.56 -24.98
CA SER A 61 -12.50 -5.49 -25.86
C SER A 61 -13.55 -4.82 -26.75
N ARG A 62 -13.89 -3.54 -26.51
CA ARG A 62 -14.85 -2.75 -27.30
C ARG A 62 -14.19 -1.80 -28.31
N ALA A 63 -12.86 -1.74 -28.36
CA ALA A 63 -12.08 -0.98 -29.32
C ALA A 63 -11.51 -1.89 -30.41
#